data_AF-A0A2D9RDR9-F1
#
_entry.id   AF-A0A2D9RDR9-F1
#
_cell.length_a   1.000
_cell.length_b   1.000
_cell.length_c   1.000
_cell.angle_alpha   90.00
_cell.angle_beta   90.00
_cell.angle_gamma   90.00
#
_symmetry.space_group_name_H-M   'P 1'
#
loop_
_entity.id
_entity.type
_entity.pdbx_description
1 polymer ?
#
loop_
_entity_poly.entity_id
_entity_poly.type
_entity_poly.pdbx_seq_one_letter_code
_entity_poly.pdbx_strand_id
1 'polypeptide(L)' 'MSETKPKPTPTELIIWSIPAIAAVIFTLVTLVLGVGLPWGLGAILFGVLYFIIRYGNRYIETPDQ' A
#
# COMPACT_ATOMS: atom_id res chain seq x y z
N MET A 1 -4.34 13.80 -26.83
CA MET A 1 -4.35 12.34 -26.98
C MET A 1 -4.37 11.80 -25.56
N SER A 2 -5.36 11.01 -25.16
CA SER A 2 -5.38 10.44 -23.79
C SER A 2 -4.22 9.45 -23.72
N GLU A 3 -3.11 9.88 -23.14
CA GLU A 3 -2.01 8.99 -22.78
C GLU A 3 -2.49 8.12 -21.63
N THR A 4 -3.19 7.04 -21.97
CA THR A 4 -3.53 6.01 -20.98
C THR A 4 -2.22 5.49 -20.39
N LYS A 5 -1.90 5.92 -19.16
CA LYS A 5 -0.74 5.44 -18.41
C LYS A 5 -0.78 3.90 -18.43
N PRO A 6 0.33 3.22 -18.75
CA PRO A 6 0.34 1.78 -18.85
C PRO A 6 -0.07 1.16 -17.51
N LYS A 7 -0.81 0.04 -17.58
CA LYS A 7 -1.21 -0.72 -16.40
C LYS A 7 0.01 -1.01 -15.52
N PRO A 8 -0.14 -1.05 -14.19
CA PRO A 8 0.94 -1.42 -13.28
C PRO A 8 1.59 -2.72 -13.73
N THR A 9 2.92 -2.70 -13.87
CA THR A 9 3.66 -3.94 -14.08
C THR A 9 3.56 -4.81 -12.83
N PRO A 10 3.69 -6.14 -12.94
CA PRO A 10 3.70 -7.02 -11.78
C PRO A 10 4.75 -6.58 -10.74
N THR A 11 5.92 -6.11 -11.19
CA THR A 11 6.98 -5.58 -10.33
C THR A 11 6.53 -4.36 -9.52
N GLU A 12 5.81 -3.42 -10.13
CA GLU A 12 5.28 -2.24 -9.43
C GLU A 12 4.26 -2.64 -8.36
N LEU A 13 3.36 -3.58 -8.68
CA LEU A 13 2.38 -4.09 -7.72
C LEU A 13 3.07 -4.77 -6.52
N ILE A 14 4.12 -5.54 -6.76
CA ILE A 14 4.93 -6.17 -5.71
C ILE A 14 5.55 -5.09 -4.82
N ILE A 15 6.20 -4.08 -5.40
CA ILE A 15 6.84 -3.00 -4.64
C ILE A 15 5.82 -2.25 -3.79
N TRP A 16 4.64 -1.95 -4.32
CA TRP A 16 3.60 -1.24 -3.58
C TRP A 16 2.97 -2.09 -2.47
N SER A 17 3.03 -3.42 -2.59
CA SER A 17 2.51 -4.34 -1.57
C SER A 17 3.43 -4.49 -0.37
N ILE A 18 4.72 -4.14 -0.50
CA ILE A 18 5.73 -4.30 0.57
C ILE A 18 5.28 -3.67 1.90
N PRO A 19 4.76 -2.43 1.97
CA PRO A 19 4.32 -1.83 3.23
C PRO A 19 3.16 -2.58 3.88
N ALA A 20 2.19 -3.08 3.09
CA ALA A 20 1.08 -3.87 3.60
C ALA A 20 1.56 -5.23 4.15
N ILE A 21 2.47 -5.90 3.45
CA ILE A 21 3.05 -7.17 3.90
C ILE A 21 3.88 -6.97 5.18
N ALA A 22 4.72 -5.93 5.22
CA ALA A 22 5.50 -5.59 6.40
C ALA A 22 4.61 -5.28 7.61
N ALA A 23 3.49 -4.58 7.40
CA ALA A 23 2.52 -4.29 8.44
C ALA A 23 1.82 -5.55 8.97
N VAL A 24 1.51 -6.52 8.12
CA VAL A 24 0.97 -7.82 8.54
C VAL A 24 1.98 -8.55 9.43
N ILE A 25 3.24 -8.63 9.01
CA ILE A 25 4.31 -9.26 9.80
C ILE A 25 4.48 -8.55 11.15
N PHE A 26 4.53 -7.22 11.15
CA PHE A 26 4.59 -6.41 12.36
C PHE A 26 3.40 -6.70 13.29
N THR A 27 2.19 -6.77 12.74
CA THR A 27 0.97 -7.07 13.53
C THR A 27 1.05 -8.45 14.17
N LEU A 28 1.49 -9.47 13.43
CA LEU A 28 1.69 -10.80 13.98
C LEU A 28 2.69 -10.80 15.15
N VAL A 29 3.80 -10.06 15.02
CA VAL A 29 4.78 -9.90 16.10
C VAL A 29 4.16 -9.19 17.31
N THR A 30 3.44 -8.07 17.12
CA THR A 30 2.78 -7.35 18.22
C THR A 30 1.69 -8.19 18.91
N LEU A 31 0.99 -9.04 18.16
CA LEU A 31 0.00 -9.96 18.69
C LEU A 31 0.64 -11.02 19.59
N VAL A 32 1.74 -11.62 19.13
CA VAL A 32 2.51 -12.62 19.90
C VAL A 32 3.09 -12.00 21.18
N LEU A 33 3.56 -10.76 21.12
CA LEU A 33 4.13 -10.06 22.27
C LEU A 33 3.05 -9.59 23.27
N GLY A 34 1.76 -9.68 22.93
CA GLY A 34 0.66 -9.25 23.79
C GLY A 34 0.60 -7.73 24.03
N VAL A 35 1.42 -6.96 23.31
CA VAL A 35 1.48 -5.50 23.38
C VAL A 35 1.30 -4.93 21.98
N GLY A 36 0.23 -4.17 21.81
CA GLY A 36 0.09 -3.27 20.67
C GLY A 36 -0.71 -3.79 19.49
N LEU A 37 -1.75 -4.60 19.71
CA LEU A 37 -2.76 -4.89 18.69
C LEU A 37 -3.29 -3.62 17.98
N PRO A 38 -3.57 -2.49 18.67
CA PRO A 38 -3.97 -1.25 18.00
C PRO A 38 -2.90 -0.69 17.07
N TRP A 39 -1.62 -0.82 17.45
CA TRP A 39 -0.48 -0.38 16.63
C TRP A 39 -0.31 -1.25 15.39
N GLY A 40 -0.47 -2.57 15.52
CA GLY A 40 -0.49 -3.50 14.39
C GLY A 40 -1.62 -3.18 13.40
N LEU A 41 -2.85 -3.02 13.89
CA LEU A 41 -3.99 -2.65 13.06
C LEU A 41 -3.79 -1.30 12.36
N GLY A 42 -3.21 -0.31 13.05
CA GLY A 42 -2.84 0.97 12.46
C GLY A 42 -1.80 0.84 11.34
N ALA A 43 -0.78 -0.01 11.54
CA ALA A 43 0.21 -0.30 10.51
C ALA A 43 -0.43 -0.98 9.29
N ILE A 44 -1.35 -1.93 9.49
CA ILE A 44 -2.06 -2.60 8.38
C ILE A 44 -2.86 -1.59 7.58
N LEU A 45 -3.64 -0.74 8.26
CA LEU A 45 -4.43 0.30 7.62
C LEU A 45 -3.54 1.24 6.79
N PHE A 46 -2.41 1.67 7.34
CA PHE A 46 -1.44 2.49 6.62
C PHE A 46 -0.92 1.79 5.35
N GLY A 47 -0.50 0.53 5.45
CA GLY A 47 0.04 -0.22 4.30
C GLY A 47 -0.99 -0.41 3.19
N VAL A 48 -2.26 -0.68 3.55
CA VAL A 48 -3.36 -0.80 2.59
C VAL A 48 -3.67 0.55 1.93
N LEU A 49 -3.74 1.63 2.71
CA LEU A 49 -3.97 2.97 2.16
C LEU A 49 -2.84 3.40 1.23
N TYR A 50 -1.58 3.13 1.58
CA TYR A 50 -0.44 3.41 0.71
C TYR A 50 -0.58 2.70 -0.64
N PHE A 51 -0.96 1.42 -0.63
CA PHE A 51 -1.17 0.65 -1.85
C PHE A 51 -2.30 1.25 -2.71
N ILE A 52 -3.46 1.55 -2.11
CA ILE A 52 -4.61 2.11 -2.82
C ILE A 52 -4.28 3.48 -3.41
N ILE A 53 -3.60 4.35 -2.67
CA ILE A 53 -3.21 5.68 -3.14
C ILE A 53 -2.23 5.58 -4.31
N ARG A 54 -1.21 4.71 -4.21
CA ARG A 54 -0.25 4.49 -5.30
C ARG A 54 -0.92 3.93 -6.55
N TYR A 55 -1.80 2.95 -6.36
CA TYR A 55 -2.58 2.37 -7.45
C TYR A 55 -3.49 3.43 -8.09
N GLY A 56 -4.25 4.18 -7.28
CA GLY A 56 -5.18 5.22 -7.73
C GLY A 56 -4.51 6.41 -8.41
N ASN A 57 -3.39 6.90 -7.89
CA ASN A 57 -2.65 8.03 -8.47
C ASN A 57 -2.10 7.73 -9.88
N ARG A 58 -1.97 6.46 -10.25
CA ARG A 58 -1.59 6.03 -11.61
C ARG A 58 -2.73 6.20 -12.62
N TYR A 59 -3.97 6.33 -12.17
CA TYR A 59 -5.17 6.52 -13.01
C TYR A 59 -5.69 7.96 -13.02
N ILE A 60 -5.14 8.84 -12.17
CA ILE A 60 -5.47 10.26 -12.21
C ILE A 60 -4.67 10.88 -13.37
N GLU A 61 -5.38 11.28 -14.42
CA GLU A 61 -4.93 12.28 -15.38
C GLU A 61 -4.81 13.60 -14.57
N THR A 62 -3.60 13.97 -14.17
CA THR A 62 -3.33 15.36 -13.78
C THR A 62 -3.56 16.19 -15.05
N PRO A 63 -4.55 17.11 -15.08
CA PRO A 63 -4.68 18.04 -16.19
C PRO A 63 -3.37 18.78 -16.32
N ASP A 64 -2.80 18.75 -17.52
CA ASP A 64 -1.45 19.14 -17.87
C ASP A 64 -0.96 20.39 -17.12
N GLN A 65 0.21 20.25 -16.49
CA GLN A 65 1.16 21.37 -16.38
C GLN A 65 1.99 21.41 -17.65
#